data_AF-A0A7V4MQQ4-F1
#
_entry.id   AF-A0A7V4MQQ4-F1
#
_cell.length_a   1.000
_cell.length_b   1.000
_cell.length_c   1.000
_cell.angle_alpha   90.00
_cell.angle_beta   90.00
_cell.angle_gamma   90.00
#
_symmetry.space_group_name_H-M   'P 1'
#
loop_
_entity.id
_entity.type
_entity.pdbx_description
1 polymer ?
#
loop_
_entity_poly.entity_id
_entity_poly.type
_entity_poly.pdbx_seq_one_letter_code
_entity_poly.pdbx_strand_id
1 'polypeptide(L)' 'MFSLISEVGIDLGTANIVVYVRGKGIVLREPSVV' A
#
# COMPACT_ATOMS: atom_id res chain seq x y z
N MET A 1 -11.40 -20.26 1.45
CA MET A 1 -11.82 -19.47 2.63
C MET A 1 -11.57 -18.00 2.31
N PHE A 2 -12.61 -17.16 2.28
CA PHE A 2 -12.44 -15.71 2.03
C PHE A 2 -11.87 -15.07 3.31
N SER A 3 -10.66 -14.51 3.23
CA SER A 3 -10.11 -13.68 4.30
C SER A 3 -10.78 -12.31 4.23
N LEU A 4 -11.48 -11.91 5.31
CA LEU A 4 -12.02 -10.56 5.45
C LEU A 4 -10.92 -9.55 5.84
N ILE A 5 -9.80 -10.03 6.35
CA ILE A 5 -8.63 -9.20 6.68
C ILE A 5 -7.81 -9.04 5.41
N SER A 6 -7.73 -7.80 4.94
CA SER A 6 -6.86 -7.44 3.81
C SER A 6 -5.42 -7.38 4.30
N GLU A 7 -4.53 -8.14 3.67
CA GLU A 7 -3.09 -8.01 3.91
C GLU A 7 -2.57 -6.77 3.17
N VAL A 8 -1.95 -5.87 3.93
CA VAL A 8 -1.47 -4.57 3.46
C VAL A 8 0.04 -4.49 3.64
N GLY A 9 0.74 -4.07 2.60
CA GLY A 9 2.14 -3.65 2.65
C GLY A 9 2.23 -2.15 2.47
N ILE A 10 3.03 -1.48 3.29
CA ILE A 10 3.26 -0.03 3.19
C ILE A 10 4.76 0.19 3.05
N ASP A 11 5.16 0.89 1.99
CA ASP A 11 6.51 1.37 1.78
C ASP A 11 6.55 2.89 2.03
N LEU A 12 7.35 3.30 3.01
CA LEU A 12 7.48 4.67 3.47
C LEU A 12 8.83 5.25 3.03
N GLY A 13 8.97 5.43 1.73
CA GLY A 13 10.13 6.08 1.15
C GLY A 13 10.19 7.57 1.46
N THR A 14 11.40 8.13 1.44
CA THR A 14 11.63 9.58 1.65
C THR A 14 10.94 10.44 0.58
N ALA A 15 10.87 9.96 -0.66
CA ALA A 15 10.25 10.70 -1.76
C ALA A 15 8.81 10.27 -2.04
N ASN A 16 8.45 9.02 -1.74
CA ASN A 16 7.16 8.45 -2.09
C ASN A 16 6.65 7.49 -1.03
N ILE A 17 5.34 7.48 -0.85
CA ILE A 17 4.61 6.47 -0.07
C ILE A 17 3.89 5.56 -1.06
N VAL A 18 4.02 4.25 -0.87
CA VAL A 18 3.34 3.24 -1.69
C VAL A 18 2.56 2.30 -0.78
N VAL A 19 1.29 2.04 -1.13
CA VAL A 19 0.45 1.05 -0.45
C VAL A 19 0.13 -0.09 -1.40
N TYR A 20 0.39 -1.31 -0.98
CA TYR A 20 0.06 -2.55 -1.67
C TYR A 20 -1.01 -3.31 -0.90
N VAL A 21 -1.97 -3.89 -1.61
CA VAL A 21 -2.95 -4.83 -1.03
C VAL A 21 -2.86 -6.15 -1.76
N ARG A 22 -2.71 -7.26 -1.01
CA ARG A 22 -2.63 -8.60 -1.62
C ARG A 22 -3.85 -8.86 -2.49
N GLY A 23 -3.59 -9.25 -3.74
CA GLY A 23 -4.64 -9.53 -4.73
C GLY A 23 -5.24 -8.31 -5.43
N LYS A 24 -4.89 -7.07 -5.02
CA LYS A 24 -5.28 -5.84 -5.71
C LYS A 24 -4.10 -5.10 -6.36
N GLY A 25 -2.88 -5.34 -5.89
CA GLY A 25 -1.70 -4.62 -6.38
C GLY A 25 -1.44 -3.33 -5.60
N ILE A 26 -0.75 -2.38 -6.23
CA ILE A 26 -0.52 -1.05 -5.67
C ILE A 26 -1.81 -0.25 -5.75
N VAL A 27 -2.29 0.23 -4.60
CA VAL A 27 -3.55 0.97 -4.48
C VAL A 27 -3.33 2.46 -4.15
N LEU A 28 -2.14 2.84 -3.72
CA LEU A 28 -1.74 4.24 -3.49
C LEU A 28 -0.27 4.41 -3.84
N ARG A 29 0.06 5.51 -4.53
CA ARG A 29 1.44 5.94 -4.81
C ARG A 29 1.49 7.46 -4.86
N GLU A 30 1.85 8.08 -3.74
CA GLU A 30 1.87 9.54 -3.57
C GLU A 30 3.29 10.04 -3.23
N PRO A 31 3.61 11.30 -3.51
CA PRO A 31 4.80 11.95 -2.94
C PRO A 31 4.75 11.99 -1.41
N SER A 32 5.89 11.83 -0.75
CA SER A 32 6.01 11.93 0.71
C SER A 32 6.25 13.38 1.12
N VAL A 33 5.20 14.20 1.03
CA VAL A 33 5.18 15.65 1.32
C VAL A 33 4.01 15.98 2.24
N VAL A 34 4.16 17.00 3.08
CA VAL A 34 3.12 17.51 3.99
C VAL A 34 2.54 18.81 3.45
#